data_AF-A0A315FS11-F1
#
_entry.id   AF-A0A315FS11-F1
#
_cell.length_a   1.000
_cell.length_b   1.000
_cell.length_c   1.000
_cell.angle_alpha   90.00
_cell.angle_beta   90.00
_cell.angle_gamma   90.00
#
_symmetry.space_group_name_H-M   'P 1'
#
loop_
_entity.id
_entity.type
_entity.pdbx_description
1 polymer ?
#
loop_
_entity_poly.entity_id
_entity_poly.type
_entity_poly.pdbx_seq_one_letter_code
_entity_poly.pdbx_strand_id
1 'polypeptide(L)'
;DGVKVDGDTTLTNAMLNGRADSGNGVNIAGNLTTDSSTQVSGHAASGTGVNLGAALTGASVKGSSDTGTGVQLADNAVVTEAVLNGTSASGDGVTFTGNVKMDDTSAAKLNASSTSGTGLKLADNANVSIQTITKVTQEKKDADGNPVLDADGNPETETITTQAPVTTPVTLTGTSEQGSGIATEGNVSISGIVLNGSTTADTGTGVSLGGNLT
;
A
#
# COMPACT_ATOMS: atom_id res chain seq x y z
N ASP A 1 -8.57 9.60 15.57
CA ASP A 1 -8.78 9.42 14.12
C ASP A 1 -9.56 10.59 13.56
N GLY A 2 -9.15 11.15 12.42
CA GLY A 2 -9.95 12.12 11.68
C GLY A 2 -11.11 11.45 10.94
N VAL A 3 -10.84 10.32 10.29
CA VAL A 3 -11.82 9.39 9.70
C VAL A 3 -11.47 7.97 10.12
N LYS A 4 -12.47 7.15 10.46
CA LYS A 4 -12.30 5.73 10.79
C LYS A 4 -13.24 4.87 9.93
N VAL A 5 -12.68 3.87 9.26
CA VAL A 5 -13.40 2.79 8.55
C VAL A 5 -13.17 1.51 9.34
N ASP A 6 -14.18 1.05 10.08
CA ASP A 6 -14.04 -0.04 11.05
C ASP A 6 -14.61 -1.38 10.56
N GLY A 7 -15.57 -1.34 9.63
CA GLY A 7 -16.19 -2.52 9.02
C GLY A 7 -15.96 -2.58 7.53
N ASP A 8 -16.36 -3.71 6.94
CA ASP A 8 -16.28 -3.91 5.49
C ASP A 8 -17.10 -2.83 4.77
N THR A 9 -16.42 -2.05 3.93
CA THR A 9 -16.97 -0.86 3.29
C THR A 9 -16.67 -0.87 1.80
N THR A 10 -17.68 -0.53 1.00
CA THR A 10 -17.51 -0.31 -0.44
C THR A 10 -17.76 1.14 -0.79
N LEU A 11 -16.83 1.75 -1.51
CA LEU A 11 -16.93 3.13 -1.98
C LEU A 11 -16.76 3.22 -3.49
N THR A 12 -17.42 4.20 -4.10
CA THR A 12 -17.30 4.46 -5.54
C THR A 12 -17.34 5.96 -5.74
N ASN A 13 -16.36 6.50 -6.46
CA ASN A 13 -16.23 7.94 -6.69
C ASN A 13 -16.37 8.78 -5.41
N ALA A 14 -15.75 8.29 -4.32
CA ALA A 14 -15.83 8.91 -3.01
C ALA A 14 -14.54 9.65 -2.65
N MET A 15 -14.63 10.55 -1.68
CA MET A 15 -13.46 11.18 -1.07
C MET A 15 -13.53 11.03 0.44
N LEU A 16 -12.52 10.39 1.02
CA LEU A 16 -12.29 10.34 2.46
C LEU A 16 -11.20 11.36 2.78
N ASN A 17 -11.53 12.39 3.56
CA ASN A 17 -10.57 13.40 3.98
C ASN A 17 -10.55 13.49 5.50
N GLY A 18 -9.44 13.06 6.11
CA GLY A 18 -9.27 12.99 7.55
C GLY A 18 -8.06 13.77 8.02
N ARG A 19 -8.22 14.54 9.10
CA ARG A 19 -7.14 15.28 9.75
C ARG A 19 -7.12 14.99 11.24
N ALA A 20 -5.92 14.83 11.79
CA ALA A 20 -5.71 14.69 13.22
C ALA A 20 -4.45 15.46 13.67
N ASP A 21 -4.42 15.92 14.92
CA ASP A 21 -3.19 16.48 15.50
C ASP A 21 -2.27 15.35 16.00
N SER A 22 -2.88 14.34 16.60
CA SER A 22 -2.26 13.07 17.02
C SER A 22 -3.16 11.89 16.66
N GLY A 23 -2.57 10.70 16.50
CA GLY A 23 -3.27 9.52 15.97
C GLY A 23 -3.41 9.55 14.45
N ASN A 24 -4.44 8.88 13.90
CA ASN A 24 -4.54 8.69 12.46
C ASN A 24 -5.36 9.80 11.77
N GLY A 25 -4.89 10.33 10.64
CA GLY A 25 -5.70 11.20 9.78
C GLY A 25 -6.89 10.41 9.21
N VAL A 26 -6.61 9.31 8.51
CA VAL A 26 -7.58 8.28 8.14
C VAL A 26 -7.11 6.93 8.69
N ASN A 27 -8.01 6.18 9.32
CA ASN A 27 -7.76 4.84 9.84
C ASN A 27 -8.66 3.82 9.15
N ILE A 28 -8.08 2.93 8.35
CA ILE A 28 -8.79 1.83 7.68
C ILE A 28 -8.49 0.55 8.46
N ALA A 29 -9.37 0.25 9.41
CA ALA A 29 -9.30 -0.91 10.30
C ALA A 29 -10.19 -2.07 9.82
N GLY A 30 -11.23 -1.80 9.02
CA GLY A 30 -12.03 -2.79 8.30
C GLY A 30 -11.65 -2.87 6.82
N ASN A 31 -12.12 -3.89 6.09
CA ASN A 31 -11.79 -4.02 4.67
C ASN A 31 -12.43 -2.90 3.86
N LEU A 32 -11.67 -2.31 2.93
CA LEU A 32 -12.14 -1.23 2.07
C LEU A 32 -11.99 -1.62 0.61
N THR A 33 -13.12 -1.78 -0.09
CA THR A 33 -13.15 -1.97 -1.55
C THR A 33 -13.58 -0.69 -2.22
N THR A 34 -12.82 -0.21 -3.18
CA THR A 34 -13.13 1.01 -3.91
C THR A 34 -12.90 0.85 -5.41
N ASP A 35 -13.39 1.82 -6.17
CA ASP A 35 -12.93 2.02 -7.53
C ASP A 35 -11.63 2.84 -7.57
N SER A 36 -11.06 3.00 -8.77
CA SER A 36 -9.84 3.80 -8.98
C SER A 36 -10.07 5.31 -8.88
N SER A 37 -11.33 5.76 -8.86
CA SER A 37 -11.69 7.17 -8.74
C SER A 37 -11.80 7.66 -7.30
N THR A 38 -11.95 6.73 -6.35
CA THR A 38 -12.00 7.03 -4.92
C THR A 38 -10.65 7.55 -4.41
N GLN A 39 -10.69 8.61 -3.61
CA GLN A 39 -9.51 9.23 -2.99
C GLN A 39 -9.56 9.11 -1.47
N VAL A 40 -8.46 8.67 -0.87
CA VAL A 40 -8.27 8.63 0.58
C VAL A 40 -7.13 9.58 0.94
N SER A 41 -7.46 10.71 1.56
CA SER A 41 -6.51 11.75 1.96
C SER A 41 -6.48 11.87 3.48
N GLY A 42 -5.34 11.56 4.07
CA GLY A 42 -5.12 11.62 5.51
C GLY A 42 -3.95 12.50 5.89
N HIS A 43 -4.13 13.33 6.90
CA HIS A 43 -3.05 14.11 7.49
C HIS A 43 -3.01 13.97 9.02
N ALA A 44 -1.82 13.78 9.57
CA ALA A 44 -1.60 13.85 11.01
C ALA A 44 -0.38 14.72 11.37
N ALA A 45 -0.48 15.65 12.32
CA ALA A 45 0.70 16.43 12.71
C ALA A 45 1.79 15.56 13.37
N SER A 46 1.40 14.66 14.28
CA SER A 46 2.34 13.79 15.03
C SER A 46 2.04 12.30 15.00
N GLY A 47 0.99 11.87 14.28
CA GLY A 47 0.64 10.47 14.12
C GLY A 47 0.74 9.99 12.68
N THR A 48 -0.12 9.08 12.27
CA THR A 48 -0.10 8.51 10.91
C THR A 48 -1.08 9.25 10.00
N GLY A 49 -0.64 9.69 8.82
CA GLY A 49 -1.53 10.30 7.84
C GLY A 49 -2.66 9.35 7.44
N VAL A 50 -2.32 8.17 6.91
CA VAL A 50 -3.27 7.07 6.65
C VAL A 50 -2.75 5.76 7.23
N ASN A 51 -3.53 5.12 8.09
CA ASN A 51 -3.27 3.76 8.56
C ASN A 51 -4.10 2.74 7.79
N LEU A 52 -3.44 1.73 7.22
CA LEU A 52 -4.02 0.58 6.53
C LEU A 52 -3.77 -0.68 7.36
N GLY A 53 -4.73 -1.04 8.22
CA GLY A 53 -4.65 -2.24 9.08
C GLY A 53 -5.37 -3.47 8.52
N ALA A 54 -6.11 -3.32 7.43
CA ALA A 54 -6.92 -4.39 6.81
C ALA A 54 -6.75 -4.39 5.28
N ALA A 55 -7.61 -5.13 4.57
CA ALA A 55 -7.54 -5.17 3.11
C ALA A 55 -7.99 -3.85 2.47
N LEU A 56 -7.26 -3.39 1.46
CA LEU A 56 -7.62 -2.28 0.58
C LEU A 56 -7.55 -2.76 -0.87
N THR A 57 -8.65 -2.64 -1.60
CA THR A 57 -8.69 -2.84 -3.05
C THR A 57 -9.09 -1.54 -3.72
N GLY A 58 -8.23 -1.01 -4.59
CA GLY A 58 -8.46 0.26 -5.27
C GLY A 58 -7.95 1.48 -4.50
N ALA A 59 -8.42 2.66 -4.93
CA ALA A 59 -8.15 4.00 -4.39
C ALA A 59 -6.78 4.61 -4.71
N SER A 60 -6.79 5.94 -4.76
CA SER A 60 -5.60 6.77 -4.61
C SER A 60 -5.49 7.20 -3.14
N VAL A 61 -4.49 6.67 -2.44
CA VAL A 61 -4.21 6.95 -1.03
C VAL A 61 -3.09 7.98 -0.93
N LYS A 62 -3.35 9.05 -0.18
CA LYS A 62 -2.40 10.10 0.15
C LYS A 62 -2.37 10.29 1.66
N GLY A 63 -1.31 9.81 2.30
CA GLY A 63 -1.05 10.01 3.71
C GLY A 63 0.12 10.97 3.92
N SER A 64 -0.09 11.99 4.76
CA SER A 64 0.94 12.95 5.13
C SER A 64 1.08 13.08 6.63
N SER A 65 2.31 13.26 7.11
CA SER A 65 2.55 13.67 8.49
C SER A 65 3.67 14.69 8.62
N ASP A 66 3.60 15.55 9.65
CA ASP A 66 4.70 16.48 9.91
C ASP A 66 5.86 15.76 10.63
N THR A 67 5.55 14.90 11.60
CA THR A 67 6.55 14.23 12.45
C THR A 67 6.38 12.72 12.60
N GLY A 68 5.24 12.17 12.19
CA GLY A 68 4.95 10.74 12.23
C GLY A 68 5.03 10.09 10.85
N THR A 69 4.23 9.06 10.62
CA THR A 69 4.24 8.27 9.38
C THR A 69 3.26 8.85 8.35
N GLY A 70 3.66 8.98 7.09
CA GLY A 70 2.73 9.37 6.01
C GLY A 70 1.64 8.32 5.80
N VAL A 71 2.03 7.12 5.34
CA VAL A 71 1.15 5.95 5.21
C VAL A 71 1.73 4.74 5.94
N GLN A 72 0.93 4.07 6.77
CA GLN A 72 1.32 2.84 7.43
C GLN A 72 0.53 1.65 6.87
N LEU A 73 1.21 0.56 6.55
CA LEU A 73 0.58 -0.75 6.33
C LEU A 73 0.95 -1.63 7.53
N ALA A 74 -0.07 -2.16 8.20
CA ALA A 74 0.09 -2.82 9.48
C ALA A 74 -0.62 -4.18 9.55
N ASP A 75 -0.23 -4.95 10.58
CA ASP A 75 -0.85 -6.19 11.01
C ASP A 75 -0.94 -7.28 9.93
N ASN A 76 -2.02 -7.30 9.15
CA ASN A 76 -2.24 -8.26 8.06
C ASN A 76 -2.77 -7.55 6.79
N ALA A 77 -2.34 -6.31 6.56
CA ALA A 77 -2.80 -5.50 5.44
C ALA A 77 -2.56 -6.20 4.09
N VAL A 78 -3.61 -6.22 3.27
CA VAL A 78 -3.56 -6.72 1.89
C VAL A 78 -3.96 -5.59 0.96
N VAL A 79 -3.02 -5.06 0.18
CA VAL A 79 -3.27 -3.90 -0.70
C VAL A 79 -3.17 -4.30 -2.17
N THR A 80 -4.23 -4.04 -2.92
CA THR A 80 -4.32 -4.39 -4.35
C THR A 80 -4.90 -3.24 -5.15
N GLU A 81 -4.44 -3.04 -6.37
CA GLU A 81 -4.95 -2.03 -7.31
C GLU A 81 -4.97 -0.59 -6.77
N ALA A 82 -4.12 -0.29 -5.79
CA ALA A 82 -4.04 1.01 -5.14
C ALA A 82 -2.87 1.85 -5.66
N VAL A 83 -2.97 3.17 -5.49
CA VAL A 83 -1.82 4.09 -5.58
C VAL A 83 -1.53 4.60 -4.18
N LEU A 84 -0.35 4.36 -3.65
CA LEU A 84 0.00 4.74 -2.27
C LEU A 84 1.03 5.86 -2.28
N ASN A 85 0.69 7.01 -1.72
CA ASN A 85 1.57 8.15 -1.56
C ASN A 85 1.71 8.48 -0.07
N GLY A 86 2.82 8.06 0.53
CA GLY A 86 3.16 8.37 1.91
C GLY A 86 4.29 9.38 1.99
N THR A 87 4.03 10.52 2.63
CA THR A 87 4.99 11.61 2.78
C THR A 87 5.12 12.01 4.24
N SER A 88 6.32 12.26 4.74
CA SER A 88 6.52 12.87 6.06
C SER A 88 7.57 13.98 6.05
N ALA A 89 7.41 15.04 6.84
CA ALA A 89 8.43 16.07 6.93
C ALA A 89 9.64 15.60 7.78
N SER A 90 9.40 14.92 8.90
CA SER A 90 10.48 14.46 9.77
C SER A 90 10.35 13.04 10.33
N GLY A 91 9.24 12.36 10.04
CA GLY A 91 9.08 10.94 10.30
C GLY A 91 9.22 10.11 9.02
N ASP A 92 8.56 8.97 8.95
CA ASP A 92 8.69 8.05 7.83
C ASP A 92 7.63 8.30 6.75
N GLY A 93 7.99 8.25 5.47
CA GLY A 93 7.03 8.42 4.37
C GLY A 93 6.02 7.28 4.34
N VAL A 94 6.52 6.05 4.22
CA VAL A 94 5.75 4.82 4.35
C VAL A 94 6.39 3.91 5.39
N THR A 95 5.58 3.28 6.24
CA THR A 95 6.05 2.26 7.18
C THR A 95 5.30 0.95 6.97
N PHE A 96 6.03 -0.16 6.85
CA PHE A 96 5.50 -1.51 6.91
C PHE A 96 5.73 -2.11 8.28
N THR A 97 4.67 -2.69 8.86
CA THR A 97 4.69 -3.38 10.15
C THR A 97 3.86 -4.66 10.04
N GLY A 98 4.27 -5.74 10.71
CA GLY A 98 3.55 -7.03 10.64
C GLY A 98 3.59 -7.66 9.24
N ASN A 99 2.56 -8.43 8.91
CA ASN A 99 2.44 -9.12 7.63
C ASN A 99 1.76 -8.22 6.59
N VAL A 100 2.52 -7.77 5.60
CA VAL A 100 2.00 -6.93 4.52
C VAL A 100 2.06 -7.72 3.21
N LYS A 101 0.92 -7.76 2.52
CA LYS A 101 0.83 -8.31 1.16
C LYS A 101 0.40 -7.24 0.19
N MET A 102 1.10 -7.13 -0.93
CA MET A 102 0.74 -6.21 -2.02
C MET A 102 0.64 -6.96 -3.34
N ASP A 103 -0.10 -6.40 -4.29
CA ASP A 103 0.11 -6.75 -5.70
C ASP A 103 1.29 -5.98 -6.30
N ASP A 104 1.86 -6.54 -7.37
CA ASP A 104 2.97 -5.93 -8.12
C ASP A 104 2.61 -4.53 -8.67
N THR A 105 1.35 -4.31 -9.01
CA THR A 105 0.84 -3.03 -9.50
C THR A 105 0.84 -1.95 -8.43
N SER A 106 0.37 -2.22 -7.21
CA SER A 106 0.37 -1.25 -6.11
C SER A 106 1.77 -1.02 -5.59
N ALA A 107 2.61 -2.06 -5.53
CA ALA A 107 4.01 -1.95 -5.16
C ALA A 107 4.79 -1.04 -6.13
N ALA A 108 4.58 -1.18 -7.44
CA ALA A 108 5.20 -0.31 -8.44
C ALA A 108 4.73 1.16 -8.37
N LYS A 109 3.55 1.40 -7.78
CA LYS A 109 2.96 2.74 -7.59
C LYS A 109 3.11 3.26 -6.15
N LEU A 110 3.89 2.57 -5.32
CA LEU A 110 4.23 3.05 -4.00
C LEU A 110 5.21 4.22 -4.11
N ASN A 111 4.79 5.37 -3.58
CA ASN A 111 5.64 6.54 -3.41
C ASN A 111 5.83 6.81 -1.93
N ALA A 112 7.04 6.56 -1.45
CA ALA A 112 7.42 6.71 -0.06
C ALA A 112 8.49 7.80 0.04
N SER A 113 8.16 8.94 0.64
CA SER A 113 9.09 10.08 0.75
C SER A 113 9.14 10.70 2.13
N SER A 114 10.31 11.17 2.52
CA SER A 114 10.48 11.98 3.72
C SER A 114 11.44 13.15 3.49
N THR A 115 11.32 14.24 4.24
CA THR A 115 12.34 15.31 4.21
C THR A 115 13.52 14.96 5.11
N SER A 116 13.33 14.58 6.38
CA SER A 116 14.45 14.23 7.27
C SER A 116 14.39 12.86 7.95
N GLY A 117 13.30 12.11 7.78
CA GLY A 117 13.19 10.73 8.27
C GLY A 117 13.47 9.68 7.20
N THR A 118 12.81 8.52 7.29
CA THR A 118 12.97 7.45 6.29
C THR A 118 11.95 7.60 5.17
N GLY A 119 12.34 7.44 3.90
CA GLY A 119 11.37 7.36 2.80
C GLY A 119 10.43 6.17 2.99
N LEU A 120 10.99 4.96 2.95
CA LEU A 120 10.28 3.70 3.24
C LEU A 120 10.96 2.93 4.38
N LYS A 121 10.22 2.70 5.47
CA LYS A 121 10.68 1.93 6.62
C LYS A 121 10.03 0.55 6.65
N LEU A 122 10.84 -0.49 6.81
CA LEU A 122 10.40 -1.83 7.18
C LEU A 122 10.77 -2.03 8.65
N ALA A 123 9.77 -1.98 9.53
CA ALA A 123 9.99 -2.04 10.97
C ALA A 123 10.25 -3.48 11.46
N ASP A 124 10.54 -3.64 12.75
CA ASP A 124 10.72 -4.94 13.36
C ASP A 124 9.50 -5.84 13.16
N ASN A 125 9.76 -7.09 12.75
CA ASN A 125 8.79 -8.11 12.35
C ASN A 125 7.96 -7.75 11.11
N ALA A 126 8.42 -6.81 10.27
CA ALA A 126 7.82 -6.60 8.96
C ALA A 126 8.09 -7.82 8.05
N ASN A 127 7.02 -8.44 7.57
CA ASN A 127 7.04 -9.54 6.61
C ASN A 127 6.28 -9.09 5.37
N VAL A 128 7.02 -8.78 4.30
CA VAL A 128 6.48 -8.15 3.10
C VAL A 128 6.54 -9.13 1.94
N SER A 129 5.38 -9.41 1.36
CA SER A 129 5.27 -10.26 0.17
C SER A 129 4.53 -9.54 -0.95
N ILE A 130 5.01 -9.73 -2.18
CA ILE A 130 4.38 -9.19 -3.39
C ILE A 130 3.94 -10.35 -4.28
N GLN A 131 2.75 -10.22 -4.87
CA GLN A 131 2.18 -11.22 -5.76
C GLN A 131 1.72 -10.55 -7.06
N THR A 132 1.76 -11.31 -8.14
CA THR A 132 1.13 -10.88 -9.40
C THR A 132 -0.34 -11.23 -9.33
N ILE A 133 -1.19 -10.22 -9.51
CA ILE A 133 -2.64 -10.39 -9.66
C ILE A 133 -2.98 -10.23 -11.14
N THR A 134 -3.55 -11.28 -11.73
CA THR A 134 -4.05 -11.22 -13.11
C THR A 134 -5.56 -11.25 -13.09
N LYS A 135 -6.19 -10.26 -13.73
CA LYS A 135 -7.62 -10.21 -13.96
C LYS A 135 -7.90 -10.39 -15.45
N VAL A 136 -8.70 -11.40 -15.78
CA VAL A 136 -9.14 -11.64 -17.16
C VAL A 136 -10.66 -11.56 -17.19
N THR A 137 -11.18 -10.64 -18.01
CA THR A 137 -12.60 -10.64 -18.37
C THR A 137 -12.78 -11.55 -19.57
N GLN A 138 -13.66 -12.52 -19.43
CA GLN A 138 -13.86 -13.59 -20.40
C GLN A 138 -15.34 -13.97 -20.45
N GLU A 139 -15.75 -14.59 -21.54
CA GLU A 139 -17.10 -15.14 -21.66
C GLU A 139 -17.29 -16.21 -20.57
N LYS A 140 -18.37 -16.07 -19.81
CA LYS A 140 -18.78 -17.05 -18.84
C LYS A 140 -19.22 -18.30 -19.57
N LYS A 141 -18.70 -19.47 -19.16
CA LYS A 141 -19.03 -20.75 -19.78
C LYS A 141 -19.86 -21.64 -18.85
N ASP A 142 -20.80 -22.37 -19.43
CA ASP A 142 -21.54 -23.42 -18.73
C ASP A 142 -20.67 -24.69 -18.52
N ALA A 143 -21.26 -25.72 -17.89
CA ALA A 143 -20.57 -26.98 -17.62
C ALA A 143 -20.13 -27.73 -18.90
N ASP A 144 -20.75 -27.43 -20.04
CA ASP A 144 -20.45 -28.02 -21.34
C ASP A 144 -19.46 -27.15 -22.15
N GLY A 145 -19.08 -25.98 -21.62
CA GLY A 145 -18.11 -25.07 -22.23
C GLY A 145 -18.71 -24.05 -23.22
N ASN A 146 -20.03 -23.94 -23.31
CA ASN A 146 -20.71 -22.97 -24.17
C ASN A 146 -20.87 -21.61 -23.47
N PRO A 147 -20.90 -20.48 -24.20
CA PRO A 147 -21.17 -19.18 -23.61
C PRO A 147 -22.54 -19.12 -22.93
N VAL A 148 -22.57 -18.67 -21.69
CA VAL A 148 -23.81 -18.30 -21.00
C VAL A 148 -24.33 -17.01 -21.62
N LEU A 149 -25.61 -16.94 -22.01
CA LEU A 149 -26.20 -15.77 -22.66
C LEU A 149 -27.07 -14.97 -21.70
N ASP A 150 -27.07 -13.64 -21.84
CA ASP A 150 -27.99 -12.73 -21.16
C ASP A 150 -29.40 -12.77 -21.77
N ALA A 151 -30.32 -11.94 -21.24
CA ALA A 151 -31.71 -11.86 -21.72
C ALA A 151 -31.82 -11.37 -23.18
N ASP A 152 -30.80 -10.69 -23.70
CA ASP A 152 -30.74 -10.15 -25.06
C ASP A 152 -30.02 -11.10 -26.03
N GLY A 153 -29.52 -12.25 -25.54
CA GLY A 153 -28.82 -13.26 -26.32
C GLY A 153 -27.33 -12.98 -26.53
N ASN A 154 -26.74 -12.02 -25.80
CA ASN A 154 -25.30 -11.76 -25.83
C ASN A 154 -24.56 -12.61 -24.79
N PRO A 155 -23.29 -13.01 -25.03
CA PRO A 155 -22.49 -13.69 -24.03
C PRO A 155 -22.34 -12.87 -22.74
N GLU A 156 -22.71 -13.46 -21.60
CA GLU A 156 -22.34 -12.95 -20.28
C GLU A 156 -20.82 -13.03 -20.12
N THR A 157 -20.25 -12.06 -19.41
CA THR A 157 -18.82 -12.07 -19.05
C THR A 157 -18.63 -12.28 -17.56
N GLU A 158 -17.50 -12.88 -17.21
CA GLU A 158 -17.03 -13.00 -15.84
C GLU A 158 -15.59 -12.51 -15.74
N THR A 159 -15.20 -12.01 -14.56
CA THR A 159 -13.82 -11.64 -14.27
C THR A 159 -13.19 -12.72 -13.39
N ILE A 160 -12.22 -13.43 -13.95
CA ILE A 160 -11.40 -14.38 -13.21
C ILE A 160 -10.19 -13.65 -12.64
N THR A 161 -9.99 -13.77 -11.33
CA THR A 161 -8.82 -13.23 -10.63
C THR A 161 -7.92 -14.39 -10.20
N THR A 162 -6.66 -14.38 -10.64
CA THR A 162 -5.64 -15.34 -10.20
C THR A 162 -4.51 -14.62 -9.47
N GLN A 163 -3.88 -15.32 -8.53
CA GLN A 163 -2.76 -14.83 -7.73
C GLN A 163 -1.59 -15.81 -7.88
N ALA A 164 -0.41 -15.28 -8.16
CA ALA A 164 0.82 -16.06 -8.26
C ALA A 164 2.00 -15.31 -7.60
N PRO A 165 3.03 -16.02 -7.11
CA PRO A 165 4.28 -15.37 -6.71
C PRO A 165 4.88 -14.57 -7.86
N VAL A 166 5.53 -13.45 -7.53
CA VAL A 166 6.27 -12.68 -8.54
C VAL A 166 7.41 -13.52 -9.12
N THR A 167 7.54 -13.52 -10.46
CA THR A 167 8.62 -14.22 -11.16
C THR A 167 9.81 -13.31 -11.46
N THR A 168 9.57 -11.99 -11.51
CA THR A 168 10.58 -10.96 -11.57
C THR A 168 10.58 -10.16 -10.28
N PRO A 169 11.74 -9.84 -9.69
CA PRO A 169 11.78 -9.02 -8.49
C PRO A 169 11.09 -7.66 -8.71
N VAL A 170 10.30 -7.24 -7.72
CA VAL A 170 9.59 -5.96 -7.75
C VAL A 170 10.37 -4.94 -6.93
N THR A 171 10.59 -3.76 -7.52
CA THR A 171 11.32 -2.68 -6.85
C THR A 171 10.39 -1.91 -5.93
N LEU A 172 10.73 -1.82 -4.66
CA LEU A 172 10.16 -0.83 -3.75
C LEU A 172 11.13 0.34 -3.62
N THR A 173 10.60 1.55 -3.75
CA THR A 173 11.38 2.78 -3.68
C THR A 173 11.08 3.54 -2.40
N GLY A 174 12.12 4.17 -1.86
CA GLY A 174 11.99 5.10 -0.75
C GLY A 174 12.96 6.26 -0.96
N THR A 175 12.47 7.48 -0.80
CA THR A 175 13.26 8.69 -1.01
C THR A 175 13.29 9.51 0.27
N SER A 176 14.45 10.01 0.66
CA SER A 176 14.55 10.98 1.75
C SER A 176 15.39 12.17 1.32
N GLU A 177 15.10 13.39 1.73
CA GLU A 177 16.01 14.49 1.40
C GLU A 177 17.29 14.40 2.23
N GLN A 178 17.17 14.21 3.54
CA GLN A 178 18.29 14.25 4.49
C GLN A 178 18.51 12.96 5.28
N GLY A 179 17.52 12.07 5.32
CA GLY A 179 17.54 10.84 6.12
C GLY A 179 17.93 9.60 5.32
N SER A 180 17.21 8.51 5.57
CA SER A 180 17.41 7.26 4.83
C SER A 180 16.36 7.10 3.73
N GLY A 181 16.74 6.78 2.50
CA GLY A 181 15.76 6.44 1.45
C GLY A 181 14.92 5.24 1.87
N ILE A 182 15.59 4.14 2.25
CA ILE A 182 14.98 2.95 2.83
C ILE A 182 15.71 2.58 4.12
N ALA A 183 14.99 2.15 5.15
CA ALA A 183 15.58 1.57 6.36
C ALA A 183 14.85 0.28 6.78
N THR A 184 15.63 -0.72 7.21
CA THR A 184 15.11 -1.91 7.89
C THR A 184 15.53 -1.90 9.36
N GLU A 185 14.67 -2.37 10.26
CA GLU A 185 14.96 -2.48 11.68
C GLU A 185 14.49 -3.83 12.23
N GLY A 186 15.25 -4.43 13.14
CA GLY A 186 14.85 -5.69 13.78
C GLY A 186 14.83 -6.88 12.82
N ASN A 187 13.81 -7.73 12.89
CA ASN A 187 13.66 -8.88 12.02
C ASN A 187 12.74 -8.53 10.85
N VAL A 188 13.28 -8.41 9.65
CA VAL A 188 12.51 -8.10 8.45
C VAL A 188 12.60 -9.28 7.49
N SER A 189 11.47 -9.68 6.92
CA SER A 189 11.45 -10.63 5.81
C SER A 189 10.85 -10.03 4.55
N ILE A 190 11.54 -10.24 3.43
CA ILE A 190 11.10 -9.79 2.11
C ILE A 190 11.33 -10.90 1.09
N SER A 191 10.38 -11.10 0.18
CA SER A 191 10.51 -12.11 -0.88
C SER A 191 10.20 -11.52 -2.24
N GLY A 192 11.14 -11.66 -3.19
CA GLY A 192 10.98 -11.14 -4.55
C GLY A 192 11.00 -9.61 -4.63
N ILE A 193 11.70 -8.95 -3.71
CA ILE A 193 11.74 -7.48 -3.60
C ILE A 193 13.17 -6.96 -3.84
N VAL A 194 13.29 -5.88 -4.60
CA VAL A 194 14.51 -5.05 -4.69
C VAL A 194 14.26 -3.76 -3.93
N LEU A 195 15.15 -3.42 -3.00
CA LEU A 195 15.10 -2.14 -2.27
C LEU A 195 15.91 -1.09 -3.02
N ASN A 196 15.25 -0.03 -3.48
CA ASN A 196 15.88 1.10 -4.16
C ASN A 196 15.66 2.39 -3.37
N GLY A 197 16.56 2.65 -2.44
CA GLY A 197 16.52 3.85 -1.60
C GLY A 197 17.45 4.94 -2.12
N SER A 198 16.98 6.19 -2.12
CA SER A 198 17.77 7.34 -2.52
C SER A 198 17.68 8.50 -1.53
N THR A 199 18.73 9.31 -1.52
CA THR A 199 18.81 10.57 -0.76
C THR A 199 19.30 11.71 -1.63
N THR A 200 18.92 12.95 -1.32
CA THR A 200 19.46 14.14 -1.99
C THR A 200 20.60 14.81 -1.21
N ALA A 201 20.72 14.57 0.10
CA ALA A 201 21.81 15.09 0.92
C ALA A 201 23.02 14.14 0.96
N ASP A 202 24.22 14.74 0.97
CA ASP A 202 25.51 14.03 1.11
C ASP A 202 25.64 13.20 2.40
N THR A 203 24.88 13.58 3.44
CA THR A 203 24.86 12.88 4.74
C THR A 203 23.76 11.84 4.85
N GLY A 204 22.84 11.77 3.88
CA GLY A 204 21.77 10.78 3.90
C GLY A 204 22.28 9.39 3.53
N THR A 205 21.44 8.39 3.76
CA THR A 205 21.75 7.00 3.39
C THR A 205 20.74 6.52 2.36
N GLY A 206 21.18 5.96 1.23
CA GLY A 206 20.24 5.37 0.25
C GLY A 206 19.41 4.24 0.89
N VAL A 207 20.09 3.17 1.29
CA VAL A 207 19.49 2.02 1.99
C VAL A 207 20.27 1.74 3.27
N SER A 208 19.60 1.78 4.42
CA SER A 208 20.13 1.39 5.72
C SER A 208 19.58 0.02 6.11
N LEU A 209 20.44 -0.99 6.21
CA LEU A 209 20.04 -2.35 6.59
C LEU A 209 20.39 -2.59 8.05
N GLY A 210 19.37 -2.51 8.91
CA GLY A 210 19.45 -2.85 10.33
C GLY A 210 18.82 -4.21 10.63
N GLY A 211 19.36 -4.88 11.65
CA GLY A 211 18.83 -6.13 12.18
C GLY A 211 19.08 -7.37 11.30
N ASN A 212 18.14 -8.31 11.31
CA ASN A 212 18.16 -9.52 10.50
C ASN A 212 17.21 -9.37 9.31
N LEU A 213 17.74 -9.48 8.10
CA LEU A 213 16.98 -9.41 6.86
C LEU A 213 16.98 -10.79 6.18
N THR A 214 15.79 -11.38 5.99
CA THR A 214 15.62 -12.74 5.45
C THR A 214 14.71 -12.82 4.24
#